data_AF-A0A450RYC9-F1
#
_entry.id   AF-A0A450RYC9-F1
#
_cell.length_a   1.000
_cell.length_b   1.000
_cell.length_c   1.000
_cell.angle_alpha   90.00
_cell.angle_beta   90.00
_cell.angle_gamma   90.00
#
_symmetry.space_group_name_H-M   'P 1'
#
loop_
_entity.id
_entity.type
_entity.pdbx_description
1 polymer ?
#
loop_
_entity_poly.entity_id
_entity_poly.type
_entity_poly.pdbx_seq_one_letter_code
_entity_poly.pdbx_strand_id
1 'polypeptide(L)'
;MRLTDHQIHIIKQKTTECFGAEAVVLLFGSRADDNARGGDIDLYIDLPAHTDQVFARGMRLNGAPQIALYDTGAGKKGQAGCLRFWVREPGQACVIAVTGRCLSDGLWREQ
;
A
#
# COMPACT_ATOMS: atom_id res chain seq x y z
N MET A 1 11.30 -5.87 10.24
CA MET A 1 10.22 -5.69 9.25
C MET A 1 8.99 -6.47 9.69
N ARG A 2 7.88 -5.76 9.98
CA ARG A 2 6.63 -6.33 10.53
C ARG A 2 5.60 -6.70 9.46
N LEU A 3 6.05 -7.34 8.38
CA LEU A 3 5.22 -7.91 7.31
C LEU A 3 5.49 -9.41 7.18
N THR A 4 4.45 -10.21 6.94
CA THR A 4 4.57 -11.64 6.64
C THR A 4 4.95 -11.87 5.18
N ASP A 5 5.49 -13.05 4.85
CA ASP A 5 5.84 -13.39 3.47
C ASP A 5 4.63 -13.36 2.53
N HIS A 6 3.46 -13.77 3.03
CA HIS A 6 2.20 -13.67 2.30
C HIS A 6 1.84 -12.21 1.99
N GLN A 7 1.98 -11.31 2.97
CA GLN A 7 1.73 -9.89 2.79
C GLN A 7 2.68 -9.28 1.76
N ILE A 8 3.97 -9.62 1.83
CA ILE A 8 4.98 -9.16 0.87
C ILE A 8 4.64 -9.64 -0.54
N HIS A 9 4.22 -10.91 -0.68
CA HIS A 9 3.83 -11.47 -1.97
C HIS A 9 2.64 -10.73 -2.57
N ILE A 10 1.59 -10.47 -1.80
CA ILE A 10 0.41 -9.73 -2.23
C ILE A 10 0.78 -8.30 -2.65
N ILE A 11 1.59 -7.60 -1.86
CA ILE A 11 2.03 -6.23 -2.19
C ILE A 11 2.74 -6.23 -3.53
N LYS A 12 3.73 -7.11 -3.72
CA LYS A 12 4.48 -7.20 -4.98
C LYS A 12 3.56 -7.53 -6.16
N GLN A 13 2.71 -8.55 -6.02
CA GLN A 13 1.79 -8.96 -7.08
C GLN A 13 0.87 -7.80 -7.48
N LYS A 14 0.25 -7.12 -6.51
CA LYS A 14 -0.69 -6.03 -6.79
C LYS A 14 -0.01 -4.80 -7.34
N THR A 15 1.19 -4.46 -6.87
CA THR A 15 1.99 -3.39 -7.47
C THR A 15 2.27 -3.72 -8.94
N THR A 16 2.68 -4.95 -9.27
CA THR A 16 2.89 -5.37 -10.65
C THR A 16 1.61 -5.32 -11.50
N GLU A 17 0.46 -5.74 -10.96
CA GLU A 17 -0.83 -5.66 -11.66
C GLU A 17 -1.25 -4.22 -11.98
N CYS A 18 -0.99 -3.27 -11.07
CA CYS A 18 -1.43 -1.88 -11.22
C CYS A 18 -0.45 -1.02 -12.02
N PHE A 19 0.85 -1.22 -11.81
CA PHE A 19 1.91 -0.34 -12.26
C PHE A 19 2.91 -1.00 -13.22
N GLY A 20 2.82 -2.31 -13.44
CA GLY A 20 3.69 -3.07 -14.34
C GLY A 20 4.86 -3.73 -13.62
N ALA A 21 5.53 -4.65 -14.32
CA ALA A 21 6.60 -5.50 -13.75
C ALA A 21 7.87 -4.74 -13.37
N GLU A 22 8.10 -3.58 -13.97
CA GLU A 22 9.28 -2.75 -13.71
C GLU A 22 9.06 -1.76 -12.55
N ALA A 23 7.87 -1.72 -11.96
CA ALA A 23 7.58 -0.90 -10.80
C ALA A 23 8.30 -1.43 -9.55
N VAL A 24 9.02 -0.56 -8.85
CA VAL A 24 9.73 -0.90 -7.61
C VAL A 24 8.88 -0.51 -6.42
N VAL A 25 8.65 -1.44 -5.50
CA VAL A 25 7.95 -1.18 -4.24
C VAL A 25 8.91 -1.20 -3.06
N LEU A 26 8.87 -0.16 -2.25
CA LEU A 26 9.71 0.04 -1.07
C LEU A 26 8.81 0.21 0.15
N LEU A 27 9.04 -0.56 1.21
CA LEU A 27 8.39 -0.37 2.49
C LEU A 27 9.10 0.72 3.28
N PHE A 28 8.35 1.65 3.85
CA PHE A 28 8.88 2.63 4.79
C PHE A 28 7.94 2.81 5.98
N GLY A 29 8.25 3.78 6.85
CA GLY A 29 7.43 4.11 8.00
C GLY A 29 7.45 3.03 9.10
N SER A 30 6.38 2.99 9.90
CA SER A 30 6.36 2.29 11.20
C SER A 30 6.43 0.76 11.11
N ARG A 31 6.23 0.16 9.93
CA ARG A 31 6.31 -1.30 9.70
C ARG A 31 7.68 -1.76 9.23
N ALA A 32 8.57 -0.84 8.83
CA ALA A 32 9.94 -1.15 8.47
C ALA A 32 10.77 -1.53 9.72
N ASP A 33 10.51 -0.86 10.84
CA ASP A 33 11.13 -1.09 12.15
C ASP A 33 10.27 -2.01 13.04
N ASP A 34 10.88 -3.06 13.60
CA ASP A 34 10.19 -4.00 14.50
C ASP A 34 9.86 -3.40 15.87
N ASN A 35 10.59 -2.35 16.28
CA ASN A 35 10.40 -1.69 17.57
C ASN A 35 9.42 -0.51 17.51
N ALA A 36 9.02 -0.09 16.30
CA ALA A 36 8.13 1.05 16.12
C ALA A 36 6.66 0.69 16.41
N ARG A 37 5.96 1.63 17.05
CA ARG A 37 4.51 1.53 17.31
C ARG A 37 3.75 2.21 16.18
N GLY A 38 3.10 1.41 15.35
CA GLY A 38 2.22 1.87 14.28
C GLY A 38 1.49 0.70 13.62
N GLY A 39 0.28 1.01 13.12
CA GLY A 39 -0.62 0.05 12.49
C GLY A 39 -0.53 0.07 10.97
N ASP A 40 -0.22 1.23 10.40
CA ASP A 40 -0.28 1.52 8.97
C ASP A 40 0.91 0.92 8.21
N ILE A 41 0.66 0.52 6.96
CA ILE A 41 1.70 0.06 6.03
C ILE A 41 1.94 1.21 5.05
N ASP A 42 3.17 1.72 5.03
CA ASP A 42 3.58 2.83 4.17
C ASP A 42 4.44 2.30 3.03
N LEU A 43 3.97 2.47 1.79
CA LEU A 43 4.62 1.96 0.59
C LEU A 43 4.98 3.09 -0.36
N TYR A 44 6.20 3.05 -0.88
CA TYR A 44 6.68 3.92 -1.92
C TYR A 44 6.82 3.11 -3.21
N ILE A 45 6.30 3.65 -4.30
CA ILE A 45 6.30 3.03 -5.62
C ILE A 45 7.08 3.92 -6.56
N ASP A 46 8.19 3.39 -7.06
CA ASP A 46 9.01 4.04 -8.06
C ASP A 46 8.71 3.45 -9.44
N LEU A 47 8.34 4.31 -10.38
CA LEU A 47 8.04 3.92 -11.75
C LEU A 47 9.21 4.30 -12.66
N PRO A 48 9.64 3.41 -13.58
CA PRO A 48 10.74 3.70 -14.49
C PRO A 48 10.32 4.60 -15.67
N ALA A 49 9.02 4.70 -15.93
CA ALA A 49 8.44 5.44 -17.05
C ALA A 49 7.18 6.19 -16.61
N HIS A 50 6.86 7.27 -17.33
CA HIS A 50 5.58 7.95 -17.16
C HIS A 50 4.41 7.00 -17.39
N THR A 51 3.41 7.08 -16.52
CA THR A 51 2.26 6.17 -16.51
C THR A 51 0.98 6.97 -16.48
N ASP A 52 0.07 6.70 -17.42
CA ASP A 52 -1.23 7.37 -17.40
C ASP A 52 -2.09 6.93 -16.21
N GLN A 53 -2.83 7.89 -15.65
CA GLN A 53 -3.78 7.67 -14.57
C GLN A 53 -3.14 7.09 -13.29
N VAL A 54 -1.93 7.55 -12.91
CA VAL A 54 -1.24 7.12 -11.68
C VAL A 54 -2.17 7.12 -10.47
N PHE A 55 -2.98 8.16 -10.31
CA PHE A 55 -3.94 8.25 -9.21
C PHE A 55 -4.97 7.10 -9.23
N ALA A 56 -5.63 6.85 -10.36
CA ALA A 56 -6.62 5.79 -10.48
C ALA A 56 -6.01 4.39 -10.30
N ARG A 57 -4.78 4.17 -10.81
CA ARG A 57 -4.02 2.94 -10.58
C ARG A 57 -3.64 2.77 -9.12
N GLY A 58 -3.23 3.86 -8.45
CA GLY A 58 -2.95 3.88 -7.02
C GLY A 58 -4.19 3.60 -6.17
N MET A 59 -5.38 4.05 -6.59
CA MET A 59 -6.64 3.68 -5.92
C MET A 59 -6.95 2.18 -6.05
N ARG A 60 -6.74 1.59 -7.22
CA ARG A 60 -6.89 0.13 -7.41
C ARG A 60 -5.92 -0.65 -6.53
N LEU A 61 -4.68 -0.18 -6.42
CA LEU A 61 -3.68 -0.74 -5.53
C LEU A 61 -4.04 -0.54 -4.05
N ASN A 62 -4.84 0.45 -3.67
CA ASN A 62 -5.29 0.57 -2.29
C ASN A 62 -6.38 -0.45 -1.92
N GLY A 63 -7.33 -0.68 -2.82
CA GLY A 63 -8.50 -1.52 -2.53
C GLY A 63 -8.19 -3.02 -2.41
N ALA A 64 -7.32 -3.55 -3.28
CA ALA A 64 -7.12 -5.00 -3.38
C ALA A 64 -6.16 -5.62 -2.34
N PRO A 65 -5.01 -5.01 -1.98
CA PRO A 65 -4.09 -5.55 -1.00
C PRO A 65 -4.67 -5.51 0.40
N GLN A 66 -5.35 -4.43 0.83
CA GLN A 66 -5.83 -4.32 2.21
C GLN A 66 -6.64 -5.55 2.68
N ILE A 67 -7.54 -6.07 1.83
CA ILE A 67 -8.35 -7.26 2.14
C ILE A 67 -7.48 -8.48 2.42
N ALA A 68 -6.37 -8.64 1.70
CA ALA A 68 -5.50 -9.79 1.80
C ALA A 68 -4.28 -9.55 2.74
N LEU A 69 -4.01 -8.28 3.09
CA LEU A 69 -2.96 -7.86 4.01
C LEU A 69 -3.42 -7.91 5.47
N TYR A 70 -4.70 -7.71 5.75
CA TYR A 70 -5.24 -7.89 7.09
C TYR A 70 -5.77 -9.32 7.23
N ASP A 71 -4.97 -10.17 7.87
CA ASP A 71 -5.39 -11.51 8.27
C ASP A 71 -6.57 -11.36 9.26
N THR A 72 -7.79 -11.64 8.80
CA THR A 72 -9.00 -11.67 9.64
C THR A 72 -9.02 -12.95 10.46
N GLY A 73 -7.97 -13.16 11.25
CA GLY A 73 -7.93 -14.24 12.25
C GLY A 73 -9.16 -14.11 13.15
N ALA A 74 -10.01 -15.14 13.11
CA ALA A 74 -11.24 -15.23 13.87
C ALA A 74 -11.01 -14.81 15.34
N GLY A 75 -11.57 -13.67 15.73
CA GLY A 75 -11.60 -13.21 17.13
C GLY A 75 -10.59 -12.15 17.56
N LYS A 76 -9.67 -11.69 16.70
CA LYS A 76 -8.93 -10.44 16.98
C LYS A 76 -9.52 -9.33 16.12
N LYS A 77 -10.11 -8.31 16.76
CA LYS A 77 -10.42 -7.02 16.09
C LYS A 77 -9.09 -6.44 15.61
N GLY A 78 -8.69 -6.82 14.40
CA GLY A 78 -7.42 -6.46 13.79
C GLY A 78 -7.31 -4.94 13.76
N GLN A 79 -6.15 -4.43 14.19
CA GLN A 79 -5.83 -3.03 14.02
C GLN A 79 -6.01 -2.68 12.54
N ALA A 80 -7.04 -1.90 12.23
CA ALA A 80 -7.27 -1.34 10.91
C ALA A 80 -6.12 -0.37 10.63
N GLY A 81 -5.02 -0.87 10.06
CA GLY A 81 -3.99 -0.01 9.51
C GLY A 81 -4.51 0.61 8.22
N CYS A 82 -4.24 1.88 8.00
CA CYS A 82 -4.33 2.43 6.65
C CYS A 82 -3.15 1.92 5.82
N LEU A 83 -3.37 1.75 4.53
CA LEU A 83 -2.30 1.53 3.56
C LEU A 83 -2.06 2.90 2.92
N ARG A 84 -0.83 3.42 2.96
CA ARG A 84 -0.50 4.70 2.37
C ARG A 84 0.50 4.50 1.26
N PHE A 85 0.21 5.03 0.08
CA PHE A 85 1.10 4.94 -1.07
C PHE A 85 1.63 6.29 -1.49
N TRP A 86 2.86 6.24 -1.95
CA TRP A 86 3.62 7.37 -2.47
C TRP A 86 4.16 6.93 -3.83
N VAL A 87 3.66 7.51 -4.93
CA VAL A 87 4.10 7.13 -6.29
C VAL A 87 4.98 8.22 -6.89
N ARG A 88 6.16 7.84 -7.38
CA ARG A 88 7.05 8.71 -8.16
C ARG A 88 7.16 8.24 -9.60
N GLU A 89 7.01 9.19 -10.52
CA GLU A 89 7.32 9.02 -11.94
C GLU A 89 8.69 9.64 -12.26
N PRO A 90 9.37 9.20 -13.34
CA PRO A 90 10.63 9.81 -13.75
C PRO A 90 10.44 11.30 -14.05
N GLY A 91 11.40 12.14 -13.64
CA GLY A 91 11.37 13.58 -13.88
C GLY A 91 10.35 14.37 -13.02
N GLN A 92 9.52 13.72 -12.21
CA GLN A 92 8.66 14.43 -11.25
C GLN A 92 9.38 14.66 -9.91
N ALA A 93 9.37 15.91 -9.45
CA ALA A 93 9.79 16.28 -8.10
C ALA A 93 8.70 16.01 -7.04
N CYS A 94 7.44 15.85 -7.48
CA CYS A 94 6.29 15.69 -6.60
C CYS A 94 5.86 14.22 -6.54
N VAL A 95 5.49 13.75 -5.35
CA VAL A 95 5.05 12.36 -5.11
C VAL A 95 3.54 12.39 -4.93
N ILE A 96 2.81 11.57 -5.69
CA ILE A 96 1.35 11.47 -5.54
C ILE A 96 1.08 10.61 -4.30
N ALA A 97 0.63 11.26 -3.23
CA ALA A 97 0.14 10.56 -2.04
C ALA A 97 -1.27 10.05 -2.30
N VAL A 98 -1.45 8.72 -2.28
CA VAL A 98 -2.78 8.10 -2.30
C VAL A 98 -3.04 7.55 -0.91
N THR A 99 -3.77 8.32 -0.12
CA THR A 99 -4.15 7.96 1.24
C THR A 99 -5.63 7.62 1.30
N GLY A 100 -5.98 6.54 1.98
CA GLY A 100 -7.33 6.45 2.51
C GLY A 100 -7.52 5.36 3.53
N ARG A 101 -8.72 5.35 4.08
CA ARG A 101 -9.04 4.65 5.33
C ARG A 101 -10.07 3.58 5.06
N CYS A 102 -9.74 2.35 5.43
CA CYS A 102 -10.72 1.30 5.60
C CYS A 102 -11.44 1.56 6.93
N LEU A 103 -12.74 1.84 6.86
CA LEU A 103 -13.57 1.96 8.05
C LEU A 103 -13.89 0.56 8.61
N SER A 104 -14.31 0.49 9.87
CA SER A 104 -14.62 -0.76 10.58
C SER A 104 -15.75 -1.59 9.96
N ASP A 105 -16.49 -1.02 9.02
CA ASP A 105 -17.55 -1.65 8.23
C ASP A 105 -17.05 -2.21 6.88
N GLY A 106 -15.74 -2.14 6.61
CA GLY A 106 -15.16 -2.57 5.34
C GLY A 106 -15.39 -1.58 4.18
N LEU A 107 -16.04 -0.44 4.44
CA LEU A 107 -16.25 0.60 3.44
C LEU A 107 -15.04 1.54 3.39
N TRP A 108 -14.69 1.95 2.17
CA TRP A 108 -13.57 2.82 1.91
C TRP A 108 -14.02 4.28 1.87
N ARG A 109 -13.27 5.17 2.53
CA ARG A 109 -13.48 6.63 2.42
C ARG A 109 -12.16 7.37 2.26
N GLU A 110 -12.19 8.39 1.39
CA GLU A 110 -11.13 9.38 1.22
C GLU A 110 -10.93 10.19 2.53
N GLN A 111 -9.70 10.60 2.80
CA GLN A 111 -9.36 11.53 3.89
C GLN A 111 -8.88 12.85 3.30
#